data_AF-A0A800ADJ1-F1
#
_entry.id   AF-A0A800ADJ1-F1
#
_cell.length_a   1.000
_cell.length_b   1.000
_cell.length_c   1.000
_cell.angle_alpha   90.00
_cell.angle_beta   90.00
_cell.angle_gamma   90.00
#
_symmetry.space_group_name_H-M   'P 1'
#
loop_
_entity.id
_entity.type
_entity.pdbx_description
1 polymer ?
#
loop_
_entity_poly.entity_id
_entity_poly.type
_entity_poly.pdbx_seq_one_letter_code
_entity_poly.pdbx_strand_id
1 'polypeptide(L)'
;MKRLFLGISIILVPAFVTVLIMQNFTEAQQPPTPPGERGQGMTRMQRADLRAMMGQVLNLPASWWQVAMEIGISDEQLVKARPIYQAAKKKEQDLRKERPRSREEREALFGRLQEVNTELGENLKELLTDEQFAQYEKWEKNRQERLERARERLQQRQQRRPRSRQ
;
A
#
# COMPACT_ATOMS: atom_id res chain seq x y z
N MET A 1 45.57 11.72 -49.44
CA MET A 1 45.80 12.52 -48.22
C MET A 1 44.52 12.52 -47.39
N LYS A 2 44.64 12.09 -46.12
CA LYS A 2 43.81 12.49 -44.95
C LYS A 2 42.32 12.04 -45.02
N ARG A 3 41.95 10.86 -44.48
CA ARG A 3 41.72 10.56 -43.05
C ARG A 3 41.15 11.78 -42.32
N LEU A 4 39.83 11.86 -42.05
CA LEU A 4 39.24 12.74 -41.01
C LEU A 4 37.69 12.70 -40.96
N PHE A 5 37.00 11.56 -40.89
CA PHE A 5 35.58 11.55 -40.47
C PHE A 5 35.22 10.29 -39.66
N LEU A 6 36.11 9.90 -38.75
CA LEU A 6 35.90 8.81 -37.78
C LEU A 6 36.16 9.40 -36.39
N GLY A 7 35.17 10.13 -35.85
CA GLY A 7 35.39 10.86 -34.58
C GLY A 7 34.21 11.66 -34.02
N ILE A 8 32.95 11.33 -34.34
CA ILE A 8 31.79 12.06 -33.77
C ILE A 8 30.79 11.13 -33.04
N SER A 9 30.99 9.81 -33.05
CA SER A 9 29.99 8.86 -32.51
C SER A 9 30.24 8.33 -31.09
N ILE A 10 31.15 8.93 -30.29
CA ILE A 10 31.56 8.40 -28.96
C ILE A 10 31.47 9.44 -27.83
N ILE A 11 30.70 10.53 -27.97
CA ILE A 11 30.53 11.53 -26.87
C ILE A 11 29.06 11.84 -26.53
N LEU A 12 28.08 11.26 -27.24
CA LEU A 12 26.66 11.56 -27.00
C LEU A 12 25.93 10.60 -26.06
N VAL A 13 26.58 9.55 -25.55
CA VAL A 13 25.97 8.57 -24.62
C VAL A 13 26.22 8.86 -23.12
N PRO A 14 27.31 9.51 -22.66
CA PRO A 14 27.48 9.75 -21.21
C PRO A 14 26.68 10.96 -20.67
N ALA A 15 26.16 11.83 -21.53
CA ALA A 15 25.40 13.02 -21.08
C ALA A 15 23.97 12.71 -20.64
N PHE A 16 23.37 11.60 -21.08
CA PHE A 16 21.99 11.25 -20.70
C PHE A 16 21.91 10.52 -19.35
N VAL A 17 22.98 9.85 -18.93
CA VAL A 17 23.03 9.09 -17.67
C VAL A 17 23.17 10.01 -16.46
N THR A 18 23.77 11.19 -16.61
CA THR A 18 23.92 12.15 -15.49
C THR A 18 22.63 12.90 -15.14
N VAL A 19 21.75 13.18 -16.12
CA VAL A 19 20.46 13.85 -15.86
C VAL A 19 19.49 12.95 -15.08
N LEU A 20 19.57 11.63 -15.25
CA LEU A 20 18.71 10.66 -14.55
C LEU A 20 19.07 10.47 -13.06
N ILE A 21 20.31 10.77 -12.65
CA ILE A 21 20.73 10.64 -11.25
C ILE A 21 20.23 11.84 -10.40
N MET A 22 20.07 13.03 -11.00
CA MET A 22 19.57 14.20 -10.25
C MET A 22 18.08 14.10 -9.87
N GLN A 23 17.26 13.34 -10.60
CA GLN A 23 15.85 13.18 -10.22
C GLN A 23 15.65 12.28 -8.99
N ASN A 24 16.57 11.33 -8.72
CA ASN A 24 16.47 10.44 -7.56
C ASN A 24 17.05 11.02 -6.26
N PHE A 25 17.88 12.07 -6.33
CA PHE A 25 18.55 12.62 -5.13
C PHE A 25 17.79 13.77 -4.45
N THR A 26 16.73 14.30 -5.08
CA THR A 26 16.05 15.51 -4.61
C THR A 26 14.91 15.23 -3.61
N GLU A 27 14.60 13.95 -3.32
CA GLU A 27 13.66 13.60 -2.23
C GLU A 27 14.27 13.72 -0.83
N ALA A 28 15.59 13.88 -0.71
CA ALA A 28 16.28 13.91 0.59
C ALA A 28 16.22 15.26 1.33
N GLN A 29 15.61 16.30 0.74
CA GLN A 29 15.45 17.61 1.38
C GLN A 29 14.01 18.10 1.28
N GLN A 30 13.09 17.45 2.01
CA GLN A 30 11.84 18.14 2.36
C GLN A 30 12.20 19.30 3.32
N PRO A 31 11.74 20.54 3.05
CA PRO A 31 11.99 21.65 3.95
C PRO A 31 11.43 21.32 5.35
N PRO A 32 12.12 21.74 6.43
CA PRO A 32 11.59 21.58 7.77
C PRO A 32 10.24 22.31 7.85
N THR A 33 9.18 21.55 8.12
CA THR A 33 7.84 22.11 8.36
C THR A 33 7.93 23.25 9.38
N PRO A 34 7.47 24.47 9.06
CA PRO A 34 7.54 25.60 9.99
C PRO A 34 6.77 25.28 11.27
N PRO A 35 7.34 25.56 12.46
CA PRO A 35 6.68 25.35 13.74
C PRO A 35 5.60 26.42 13.91
N GLY A 36 4.38 26.17 13.46
CA GLY A 36 3.30 27.15 13.59
C GLY A 36 1.93 26.75 13.08
N GLU A 37 1.83 25.85 12.09
CA GLU A 37 0.53 25.38 11.62
C GLU A 37 -0.03 24.26 12.51
N ARG A 38 -0.37 24.61 13.76
CA ARG A 38 -1.35 23.86 14.55
C ARG A 38 -2.76 24.13 13.99
N GLY A 39 -2.99 23.68 12.76
CA GLY A 39 -4.35 23.39 12.32
C GLY A 39 -4.91 22.26 13.17
N GLN A 40 -6.15 22.41 13.63
CA GLN A 40 -6.93 21.34 14.27
C GLN A 40 -6.88 20.08 13.39
N GLY A 41 -6.01 19.13 13.72
CA GLY A 41 -5.77 17.97 12.87
C GLY A 41 -4.95 16.93 13.61
N MET A 42 -5.37 15.67 13.48
CA MET A 42 -4.84 14.48 14.18
C MET A 42 -3.35 14.57 14.54
N THR A 43 -3.04 14.20 15.79
CA THR A 43 -1.65 14.14 16.29
C THR A 43 -0.80 13.22 15.42
N ARG A 44 0.52 13.44 15.40
CA ARG A 44 1.48 12.58 14.66
C ARG A 44 1.31 11.09 15.02
N MET A 45 0.95 10.80 16.27
CA MET A 45 0.63 9.46 16.76
C MET A 45 -0.68 8.92 16.17
N GLN A 46 -1.76 9.71 16.18
CA GLN A 46 -3.05 9.31 15.58
C GLN A 46 -2.94 9.05 14.06
N ARG A 47 -2.10 9.80 13.36
CA ARG A 47 -1.81 9.55 11.93
C ARG A 47 -1.05 8.25 11.70
N ALA A 48 -0.09 7.93 12.56
CA ALA A 48 0.67 6.68 12.48
C ALA A 48 -0.23 5.48 12.76
N ASP A 49 -1.08 5.56 13.78
CA ASP A 49 -2.05 4.51 14.11
C ASP A 49 -3.08 4.31 12.99
N LEU A 50 -3.60 5.40 12.41
CA LEU A 50 -4.51 5.32 11.26
C LEU A 50 -3.83 4.63 10.07
N ARG A 51 -2.57 4.97 9.77
CA ARG A 51 -1.81 4.35 8.68
C ARG A 51 -1.58 2.87 8.92
N ALA A 52 -1.26 2.48 10.16
CA ALA A 52 -1.09 1.08 10.55
C ALA A 52 -2.41 0.29 10.40
N MET A 53 -3.53 0.88 10.83
CA MET A 53 -4.85 0.27 10.69
C MET A 53 -5.30 0.16 9.22
N MET A 54 -5.01 1.15 8.38
CA MET A 54 -5.34 1.07 6.94
C MET A 54 -4.56 -0.02 6.22
N GLY A 55 -3.25 -0.13 6.48
CA GLY A 55 -2.42 -1.20 5.91
C GLY A 55 -2.81 -2.61 6.39
N GLN A 56 -3.57 -2.67 7.47
CA GLN A 56 -4.16 -3.89 7.98
C GLN A 56 -5.44 -4.28 7.26
N VAL A 57 -6.28 -3.34 6.81
CA VAL A 57 -7.55 -3.66 6.12
C VAL A 57 -7.31 -4.27 4.75
N LEU A 58 -6.43 -3.67 3.95
CA LEU A 58 -6.06 -4.16 2.63
C LEU A 58 -4.55 -4.44 2.59
N ASN A 59 -4.17 -5.71 2.62
CA ASN A 59 -2.76 -6.14 2.61
C ASN A 59 -2.40 -6.83 1.30
N LEU A 60 -2.32 -6.03 0.23
CA LEU A 60 -2.02 -6.54 -1.12
C LEU A 60 -0.71 -7.32 -1.22
N PRO A 61 0.42 -6.91 -0.58
CA PRO A 61 1.66 -7.68 -0.65
C PRO A 61 1.54 -9.07 -0.03
N ALA A 62 0.88 -9.18 1.14
CA ALA A 62 0.69 -10.47 1.78
C ALA A 62 -0.29 -11.36 1.01
N SER A 63 -1.36 -10.77 0.46
CA SER A 63 -2.32 -11.48 -0.40
C SER A 63 -1.65 -12.01 -1.67
N TRP A 64 -0.84 -11.20 -2.34
CA TRP A 64 -0.05 -11.63 -3.49
C TRP A 64 0.90 -12.77 -3.15
N TRP A 65 1.65 -12.66 -2.03
CA TRP A 65 2.53 -13.73 -1.57
C TRP A 65 1.74 -15.02 -1.31
N GLN A 66 0.61 -14.94 -0.60
CA GLN A 66 -0.23 -16.10 -0.31
C GLN A 66 -0.67 -16.80 -1.59
N VAL A 67 -1.19 -16.05 -2.57
CA VAL A 67 -1.67 -16.62 -3.83
C VAL A 67 -0.51 -17.18 -4.66
N ALA A 68 0.59 -16.44 -4.80
CA ALA A 68 1.69 -16.80 -5.68
C ALA A 68 2.59 -17.92 -5.13
N MET A 69 2.78 -17.98 -3.82
CA MET A 69 3.80 -18.85 -3.20
C MET A 69 3.20 -19.96 -2.35
N GLU A 70 2.16 -19.67 -1.55
CA GLU A 70 1.61 -20.64 -0.60
C GLU A 70 0.50 -21.50 -1.22
N ILE A 71 -0.44 -20.87 -1.92
CA ILE A 71 -1.52 -21.56 -2.65
C ILE A 71 -0.95 -22.22 -3.91
N GLY A 72 0.04 -21.59 -4.53
CA GLY A 72 0.70 -22.10 -5.73
C GLY A 72 -0.24 -22.10 -6.94
N ILE A 73 -0.27 -20.97 -7.64
CA ILE A 73 -0.99 -20.84 -8.91
C ILE A 73 -0.04 -21.04 -10.09
N SER A 74 -0.58 -21.44 -11.26
CA SER A 74 0.24 -21.64 -12.45
C SER A 74 0.85 -20.33 -12.98
N ASP A 75 1.90 -20.42 -13.79
CA ASP A 75 2.49 -19.24 -14.43
C ASP A 75 1.48 -18.46 -15.29
N GLU A 76 0.59 -19.17 -15.99
CA GLU A 76 -0.50 -18.55 -16.74
C GLU A 76 -1.48 -17.81 -15.83
N GLN A 77 -1.81 -18.40 -14.68
CA GLN A 77 -2.63 -17.74 -13.66
C GLN A 77 -1.88 -16.53 -13.08
N LEU A 78 -0.57 -16.60 -12.83
CA LEU A 78 0.22 -15.47 -12.32
C LEU A 78 0.20 -14.27 -13.27
N VAL A 79 0.32 -14.54 -14.57
CA VAL A 79 0.24 -13.50 -15.61
C VAL A 79 -1.13 -12.81 -15.59
N LYS A 80 -2.21 -13.57 -15.41
CA LYS A 80 -3.59 -13.04 -15.31
C LYS A 80 -3.90 -12.37 -13.97
N ALA A 81 -3.29 -12.84 -12.88
CA ALA A 81 -3.47 -12.27 -11.54
C ALA A 81 -2.80 -10.90 -11.42
N ARG A 82 -1.66 -10.69 -12.09
CA ARG A 82 -0.89 -9.43 -12.05
C ARG A 82 -1.74 -8.19 -12.31
N PRO A 83 -2.49 -8.06 -13.42
CA PRO A 83 -3.32 -6.87 -13.66
C PRO A 83 -4.41 -6.66 -12.60
N ILE A 84 -4.98 -7.73 -12.03
CA ILE A 84 -5.96 -7.64 -10.93
C ILE A 84 -5.32 -6.96 -9.71
N TYR A 85 -4.15 -7.43 -9.28
CA TYR A 85 -3.43 -6.84 -8.15
C TYR A 85 -2.93 -5.42 -8.43
N GLN A 86 -2.52 -5.13 -9.66
CA GLN A 86 -2.13 -3.77 -10.05
C GLN A 86 -3.31 -2.80 -9.99
N ALA A 87 -4.50 -3.21 -10.44
CA ALA A 87 -5.71 -2.41 -10.36
C ALA A 87 -6.09 -2.13 -8.89
N ALA A 88 -6.10 -3.17 -8.05
CA ALA A 88 -6.34 -3.02 -6.61
C ALA A 88 -5.28 -2.11 -5.95
N LYS A 89 -4.01 -2.22 -6.35
CA LYS A 89 -2.93 -1.37 -5.84
C LYS A 89 -3.11 0.09 -6.19
N LYS A 90 -3.55 0.38 -7.41
CA LYS A 90 -3.84 1.74 -7.85
C LYS A 90 -4.98 2.35 -7.02
N LYS A 91 -6.09 1.61 -6.86
CA LYS A 91 -7.23 2.02 -6.02
C LYS A 91 -6.80 2.29 -4.58
N GLU A 92 -6.00 1.38 -4.00
CA GLU A 92 -5.43 1.57 -2.66
C GLU A 92 -4.59 2.85 -2.56
N GLN A 93 -3.70 3.08 -3.53
CA GLN A 93 -2.84 4.26 -3.54
C GLN A 93 -3.64 5.55 -3.61
N ASP A 94 -4.71 5.57 -4.41
CA ASP A 94 -5.59 6.74 -4.52
C ASP A 94 -6.34 7.00 -3.21
N LEU A 95 -6.91 5.96 -2.59
CA LEU A 95 -7.56 6.06 -1.28
C LEU A 95 -6.58 6.49 -0.17
N ARG A 96 -5.31 6.03 -0.20
CA ARG A 96 -4.28 6.40 0.79
C ARG A 96 -3.82 7.86 0.70
N LYS A 97 -4.05 8.54 -0.43
CA LYS A 97 -3.78 9.97 -0.58
C LYS A 97 -4.79 10.81 0.21
N GLU A 98 -5.96 10.25 0.50
CA GLU A 98 -6.99 10.94 1.26
C GLU A 98 -6.51 11.28 2.68
N ARG A 99 -7.02 12.41 3.18
CA ARG A 99 -6.66 12.99 4.47
C ARG A 99 -7.94 13.21 5.28
N PRO A 100 -8.60 12.12 5.74
CA PRO A 100 -9.84 12.26 6.47
C PRO A 100 -9.60 13.05 7.76
N ARG A 101 -10.48 14.01 8.06
CA ARG A 101 -10.42 14.93 9.19
C ARG A 101 -11.41 14.54 10.28
N SER A 102 -12.53 13.93 9.92
CA SER A 102 -13.55 13.48 10.87
C SER A 102 -13.43 11.98 11.17
N ARG A 103 -14.23 11.48 12.12
CA ARG A 103 -14.36 10.04 12.37
C ARG A 103 -15.15 9.36 11.24
N GLU A 104 -16.23 9.98 10.80
CA GLU A 104 -17.08 9.49 9.72
C GLU A 104 -16.32 9.34 8.40
N GLU A 105 -15.49 10.32 8.03
CA GLU A 105 -14.63 10.23 6.84
C GLU A 105 -13.61 9.09 6.93
N ARG A 106 -13.11 8.78 8.14
CA ARG A 106 -12.24 7.64 8.36
C ARG A 106 -12.99 6.33 8.18
N GLU A 107 -14.19 6.21 8.74
CA GLU A 107 -15.05 5.02 8.59
C GLU A 107 -15.41 4.79 7.11
N ALA A 108 -15.76 5.86 6.38
CA ALA A 108 -16.02 5.79 4.94
C ALA A 108 -14.77 5.39 4.12
N LEU A 109 -13.57 5.88 4.49
CA LEU A 109 -12.32 5.44 3.88
C LEU A 109 -12.04 3.96 4.13
N PHE A 110 -12.30 3.47 5.35
CA PHE A 110 -12.17 2.04 5.65
C PHE A 110 -13.15 1.17 4.86
N GLY A 111 -14.41 1.61 4.71
CA GLY A 111 -15.41 0.92 3.88
C GLY A 111 -14.92 0.78 2.44
N ARG A 112 -14.43 1.86 1.83
CA ARG A 112 -13.88 1.82 0.46
C ARG A 112 -12.64 0.94 0.32
N LEU A 113 -11.76 0.90 1.33
CA LEU A 113 -10.64 -0.06 1.33
C LEU A 113 -11.10 -1.52 1.42
N GLN A 114 -12.20 -1.77 2.14
CA GLN A 114 -12.81 -3.10 2.23
C GLN A 114 -13.48 -3.49 0.92
N GLU A 115 -14.15 -2.56 0.23
CA GLU A 115 -14.69 -2.79 -1.12
C GLU A 115 -13.60 -3.20 -2.11
N VAL A 116 -12.45 -2.53 -2.08
CA VAL A 116 -11.29 -2.93 -2.92
C VAL A 116 -10.82 -4.36 -2.59
N ASN A 117 -10.89 -4.76 -1.33
CA ASN A 117 -10.53 -6.12 -0.91
C ASN A 117 -11.56 -7.17 -1.39
N THR A 118 -12.85 -6.84 -1.32
CA THR A 118 -13.94 -7.68 -1.84
C THR A 118 -13.82 -7.87 -3.34
N GLU A 119 -13.65 -6.77 -4.09
CA GLU A 119 -13.48 -6.80 -5.54
C GLU A 119 -12.24 -7.60 -5.95
N LEU A 120 -11.14 -7.48 -5.20
CA LEU A 120 -9.96 -8.34 -5.41
C LEU A 120 -10.32 -9.82 -5.24
N GLY A 121 -11.06 -10.19 -4.19
CA GLY A 121 -11.50 -11.55 -3.95
C GLY A 121 -12.39 -12.10 -5.06
N GLU A 122 -13.36 -11.31 -5.53
CA GLU A 122 -14.26 -11.68 -6.64
C GLU A 122 -13.48 -11.93 -7.94
N ASN A 123 -12.58 -11.03 -8.32
CA ASN A 123 -11.74 -11.19 -9.51
C ASN A 123 -10.79 -12.40 -9.39
N LEU A 124 -10.29 -12.69 -8.18
CA LEU A 124 -9.47 -13.88 -7.96
C LEU A 124 -10.30 -15.17 -8.07
N LYS A 125 -11.56 -15.17 -7.64
CA LYS A 125 -12.45 -16.33 -7.77
C LYS A 125 -12.63 -16.77 -9.22
N GLU A 126 -12.67 -15.84 -10.16
CA GLU A 126 -12.78 -16.14 -11.60
C GLU A 126 -11.51 -16.80 -12.18
N LEU A 127 -10.37 -16.63 -11.51
CA LEU A 127 -9.06 -17.08 -11.98
C LEU A 127 -8.59 -18.36 -11.29
N LEU A 128 -8.91 -18.50 -10.00
CA LEU A 128 -8.49 -19.60 -9.15
C LEU A 128 -9.43 -20.80 -9.33
N THR A 129 -8.91 -22.01 -9.14
CA THR A 129 -9.78 -23.18 -8.98
C THR A 129 -10.56 -23.08 -7.68
N ASP A 130 -11.67 -23.81 -7.55
CA ASP A 130 -12.46 -23.84 -6.31
C ASP A 130 -11.60 -24.19 -5.09
N GLU A 131 -10.67 -25.13 -5.24
CA GLU A 131 -9.75 -25.53 -4.16
C GLU A 131 -8.77 -24.39 -3.79
N GLN A 132 -8.15 -23.75 -4.79
CA GLN A 132 -7.26 -22.61 -4.57
C GLN A 132 -8.00 -21.42 -3.93
N PHE A 133 -9.22 -21.15 -4.38
CA PHE A 133 -10.05 -20.09 -3.84
C PHE A 133 -10.48 -20.36 -2.39
N ALA A 134 -10.84 -21.61 -2.07
CA ALA A 134 -11.15 -22.00 -0.69
C ALA A 134 -9.95 -21.80 0.25
N GLN A 135 -8.73 -22.08 -0.21
CA GLN A 135 -7.51 -21.79 0.55
C GLN A 135 -7.29 -20.28 0.75
N TYR A 136 -7.55 -19.48 -0.30
CA TYR A 136 -7.51 -18.03 -0.23
C TYR A 136 -8.51 -17.47 0.79
N GLU A 137 -9.77 -17.90 0.73
CA GLU A 137 -10.81 -17.47 1.68
C GLU A 137 -10.46 -17.83 3.12
N LYS A 138 -9.91 -19.03 3.35
CA LYS A 138 -9.45 -19.45 4.67
C LYS A 138 -8.33 -18.54 5.19
N TRP A 139 -7.35 -18.22 4.35
CA TRP A 139 -6.28 -17.30 4.72
C TRP A 139 -6.82 -15.90 5.03
N GLU A 140 -7.74 -15.40 4.21
CA GLU A 140 -8.34 -14.08 4.33
C GLU A 140 -9.19 -13.97 5.61
N LYS A 141 -9.99 -14.98 5.91
CA LYS A 141 -10.74 -15.08 7.17
C LYS A 141 -9.80 -15.06 8.39
N ASN A 142 -8.77 -15.90 8.36
CA ASN A 142 -7.76 -15.93 9.44
C ASN A 142 -7.08 -14.57 9.62
N ARG A 143 -6.86 -13.83 8.52
CA ARG A 143 -6.32 -12.47 8.56
C ARG A 143 -7.31 -11.53 9.24
N GLN A 144 -8.58 -11.53 8.83
CA GLN A 144 -9.63 -10.70 9.43
C GLN A 144 -9.77 -10.94 10.93
N GLU A 145 -9.79 -12.20 11.39
CA GLU A 145 -9.83 -12.54 12.82
C GLU A 145 -8.61 -12.02 13.60
N ARG A 146 -7.42 -11.96 12.98
CA ARG A 146 -6.24 -11.34 13.63
C ARG A 146 -6.41 -9.84 13.76
N LEU A 147 -7.04 -9.19 12.78
CA LEU A 147 -7.30 -7.75 12.81
C LEU A 147 -8.34 -7.39 13.87
N GLU A 148 -9.41 -8.15 13.96
CA GLU A 148 -10.45 -7.96 14.98
C GLU A 148 -9.85 -8.06 16.39
N ARG A 149 -9.08 -9.13 16.65
CA ARG A 149 -8.35 -9.27 17.92
C ARG A 149 -7.38 -8.13 18.18
N ALA A 150 -6.69 -7.62 17.16
CA ALA A 150 -5.81 -6.46 17.31
C ALA A 150 -6.61 -5.19 17.67
N ARG A 151 -7.76 -4.96 17.05
CA ARG A 151 -8.67 -3.84 17.35
C ARG A 151 -9.19 -3.92 18.79
N GLU A 152 -9.65 -5.09 19.23
CA GLU A 152 -10.11 -5.32 20.60
C GLU A 152 -9.02 -4.99 21.63
N ARG A 153 -7.78 -5.47 21.41
CA ARG A 153 -6.65 -5.17 22.28
C ARG A 153 -6.36 -3.67 22.36
N LEU A 154 -6.46 -2.95 21.24
CA LEU A 154 -6.28 -1.49 21.23
C LEU A 154 -7.37 -0.78 22.03
N GLN A 155 -8.63 -1.21 21.90
CA GLN A 155 -9.74 -0.66 22.67
C GLN A 155 -9.56 -0.89 24.18
N GLN A 156 -9.18 -2.11 24.59
CA GLN A 156 -8.90 -2.43 25.99
C GLN A 156 -7.76 -1.58 26.56
N ARG A 157 -6.69 -1.33 25.79
CA ARG A 157 -5.58 -0.46 26.23
C ARG A 157 -6.01 0.99 26.44
N GLN A 158 -6.94 1.50 25.63
CA GLN A 158 -7.49 2.84 25.80
C GLN A 158 -8.34 2.95 27.07
N GLN A 159 -9.11 1.90 27.40
CA GLN A 159 -9.91 1.84 28.63
C GLN A 159 -9.05 1.73 29.89
N ARG A 160 -7.90 1.04 29.82
CA ARG A 160 -6.99 0.84 30.95
C ARG A 160 -6.05 2.01 31.26
N ARG A 161 -6.02 3.08 30.44
CA ARG A 161 -5.25 4.28 30.78
C ARG A 161 -5.99 5.03 31.90
N PRO A 162 -5.51 5.05 33.15
CA PRO A 162 -6.16 5.82 34.19
C PRO A 162 -6.23 7.29 33.75
N ARG A 163 -7.38 7.93 33.96
CA ARG A 163 -7.50 9.39 33.92
C ARG A 163 -6.72 9.97 35.11
N SER A 164 -5.40 9.85 35.12
CA SER A 164 -4.59 10.43 36.18
C SER A 164 -4.16 11.84 35.81
N ARG A 165 -4.43 12.75 36.75
CA ARG A 165 -4.08 14.18 36.87
C ARG A 165 -5.10 15.17 36.27
N GLN A 166 -6.20 15.35 37.00
CA GLN A 166 -6.52 16.69 37.52
C GLN A 166 -6.00 16.76 38.96
#